data_AF-A0A2V3ZTL1-F1
#
_entry.id   AF-A0A2V3ZTL1-F1
#
_cell.length_a   1.000
_cell.length_b   1.000
_cell.length_c   1.000
_cell.angle_alpha   90.00
_cell.angle_beta   90.00
_cell.angle_gamma   90.00
#
_symmetry.space_group_name_H-M   'P 1'
#
loop_
_entity.id
_entity.type
_entity.pdbx_description
1 polymer ?
#
loop_
_entity_poly.entity_id
_entity_poly.type
_entity_poly.pdbx_seq_one_letter_code
_entity_poly.pdbx_strand_id
1 'polypeptide(L)'
;MHTVQYFDGLGRPDQSIQVGASPNKFDIVQPFDYDDFGREKKKYLPYTLTTGNSGEYVGGELDPAKWAIHGSEKNYAYRETQFDGSPLNRVEAQGAPGSAWQVNGKNKVQIDYATNHGTEVLLFELNGDKLEQTKHYSANQLY
;
A
#
# COMPACT_ATOMS: atom_id res chain seq x y z
N MET A 1 0.68 -11.65 -25.53
CA MET A 1 0.40 -11.49 -24.10
C MET A 1 -0.61 -10.38 -23.97
N HIS A 2 -1.71 -10.61 -23.25
CA HIS A 2 -2.74 -9.61 -22.99
C HIS A 2 -3.16 -9.72 -21.53
N THR A 3 -3.85 -8.71 -21.04
CA THR A 3 -4.31 -8.63 -19.65
C THR A 3 -5.84 -8.60 -19.63
N VAL A 4 -6.43 -9.39 -18.74
CA VAL A 4 -7.87 -9.38 -18.44
C VAL A 4 -8.05 -8.71 -17.08
N GLN A 5 -8.96 -7.75 -17.00
CA GLN A 5 -9.28 -7.05 -15.76
C GLN A 5 -10.70 -7.38 -15.34
N TYR A 6 -10.84 -7.90 -14.13
CA TYR A 6 -12.12 -8.11 -13.47
C TYR A 6 -12.41 -6.98 -12.51
N PHE A 7 -13.70 -6.69 -12.35
CA PHE A 7 -14.21 -5.63 -11.49
C PHE A 7 -15.29 -6.18 -10.57
N ASP A 8 -15.38 -5.62 -9.37
CA ASP A 8 -16.44 -5.92 -8.41
C ASP A 8 -17.77 -5.23 -8.80
N GLY A 9 -18.82 -5.45 -8.00
CA GLY A 9 -20.13 -4.84 -8.23
C GLY A 9 -20.17 -3.31 -8.11
N LEU A 10 -19.10 -2.68 -7.63
CA LEU A 10 -18.94 -1.23 -7.53
C LEU A 10 -18.04 -0.66 -8.63
N GLY A 11 -17.55 -1.50 -9.55
CA GLY A 11 -16.68 -1.10 -10.64
C GLY A 11 -15.22 -0.87 -10.23
N ARG A 12 -14.80 -1.37 -9.07
CA ARG A 12 -13.39 -1.34 -8.63
C ARG A 12 -12.67 -2.60 -9.11
N PRO A 13 -11.37 -2.52 -9.47
CA PRO A 13 -10.57 -3.69 -9.82
C PRO A 13 -10.64 -4.81 -8.77
N ASP A 14 -11.07 -6.01 -9.15
CA ASP A 14 -11.14 -7.17 -8.24
C ASP A 14 -9.90 -8.08 -8.41
N GLN A 15 -9.57 -8.40 -9.66
CA GLN A 15 -8.32 -9.08 -10.00
C GLN A 15 -7.86 -8.72 -11.41
N SER A 16 -6.55 -8.68 -11.61
CA SER A 16 -5.92 -8.51 -12.92
C SER A 16 -5.15 -9.78 -13.30
N ILE A 17 -5.39 -10.29 -14.50
CA ILE A 17 -4.78 -11.54 -14.98
C ILE A 17 -3.95 -11.28 -16.22
N GLN A 18 -2.65 -11.53 -16.13
CA GLN A 18 -1.75 -11.48 -17.28
C GLN A 18 -1.66 -12.87 -17.91
N VAL A 19 -2.27 -13.02 -19.09
CA VAL A 19 -2.46 -14.33 -19.73
C VAL A 19 -1.14 -14.84 -20.32
N GLY A 20 -0.73 -16.02 -19.88
CA GLY A 20 0.49 -16.72 -20.30
C GLY A 20 1.79 -15.97 -20.00
N ALA A 21 1.80 -15.11 -18.96
CA ALA A 21 2.92 -14.22 -18.65
C ALA A 21 4.07 -14.88 -17.89
N SER A 22 3.86 -16.04 -17.29
CA SER A 22 4.94 -16.78 -16.61
C SER A 22 5.87 -17.51 -17.59
N PRO A 23 7.07 -17.93 -17.16
CA PRO A 23 7.99 -18.73 -17.99
C PRO A 23 7.35 -20.00 -18.56
N ASN A 24 6.46 -20.63 -17.79
CA ASN A 24 5.75 -21.85 -18.18
C ASN A 24 4.45 -21.58 -18.95
N LYS A 25 4.20 -20.33 -19.36
CA LYS A 25 2.98 -19.89 -20.07
C LYS A 25 1.68 -20.07 -19.28
N PHE A 26 1.76 -20.13 -17.96
CA PHE A 26 0.61 -19.95 -17.07
C PHE A 26 0.37 -18.48 -16.75
N ASP A 27 -0.85 -18.20 -16.29
CA ASP A 27 -1.31 -16.86 -15.99
C ASP A 27 -0.73 -16.36 -14.66
N ILE A 28 -0.48 -15.05 -14.60
CA ILE A 28 -0.12 -14.35 -13.36
C ILE A 28 -1.34 -13.56 -12.90
N VAL A 29 -1.78 -13.81 -11.67
CA VAL A 29 -2.95 -13.21 -11.05
C VAL A 29 -2.50 -12.19 -10.01
N GLN A 30 -3.06 -10.98 -10.09
CA GLN A 30 -2.93 -9.94 -9.09
C GLN A 30 -4.30 -9.68 -8.48
N PRO A 31 -4.57 -10.15 -7.24
CA PRO A 31 -5.81 -9.85 -6.56
C PRO A 31 -5.76 -8.44 -5.93
N PHE A 32 -6.94 -7.86 -5.75
CA PHE A 32 -7.17 -6.59 -5.06
C PHE A 32 -8.27 -6.80 -4.03
N ASP A 33 -8.11 -6.21 -2.85
CA ASP A 33 -9.09 -6.33 -1.77
C ASP A 33 -9.28 -4.95 -1.14
N TYR A 34 -10.51 -4.64 -0.76
CA TYR A 34 -10.89 -3.33 -0.26
C TYR A 34 -11.57 -3.46 1.10
N ASP A 35 -11.27 -2.53 1.99
CA ASP A 35 -12.01 -2.41 3.25
C ASP A 35 -13.41 -1.81 3.04
N ASP A 36 -14.18 -1.73 4.12
CA ASP A 36 -15.56 -1.19 4.12
C ASP A 36 -15.63 0.29 3.66
N PHE A 37 -14.51 1.01 3.68
CA PHE A 37 -14.38 2.39 3.20
C PHE A 37 -13.93 2.47 1.74
N GLY A 38 -13.72 1.33 1.09
CA GLY A 38 -13.28 1.21 -0.29
C GLY A 38 -11.81 1.50 -0.54
N ARG A 39 -10.98 1.42 0.50
CA ARG A 39 -9.53 1.61 0.41
C ARG A 39 -8.84 0.25 0.23
N GLU A 40 -7.81 0.20 -0.60
CA GLU A 40 -6.95 -0.98 -0.75
C GLU A 40 -6.00 -1.09 0.47
N LYS A 41 -6.56 -1.51 1.61
CA LYS A 41 -5.83 -1.61 2.88
C LYS A 41 -4.68 -2.62 2.79
N LYS A 42 -4.92 -3.73 2.10
CA LYS A 42 -3.92 -4.77 1.81
C LYS A 42 -3.63 -4.81 0.32
N LYS A 43 -2.36 -4.68 -0.04
CA LYS A 43 -1.89 -4.87 -1.41
C LYS A 43 -1.09 -6.17 -1.48
N TYR A 44 -1.67 -7.18 -2.11
CA TYR A 44 -1.11 -8.52 -2.23
C TYR A 44 -0.03 -8.58 -3.30
N LEU A 45 0.90 -9.52 -3.15
CA LEU A 45 1.83 -9.89 -4.22
C LEU A 45 1.08 -10.66 -5.30
N PRO A 46 1.48 -10.53 -6.58
CA PRO A 46 0.94 -11.41 -7.61
C PRO A 46 1.42 -12.85 -7.39
N TYR A 47 0.63 -13.81 -7.85
CA TYR A 47 1.00 -15.21 -7.87
C TYR A 47 0.76 -15.83 -9.24
N THR A 48 1.46 -16.92 -9.52
CA THR A 48 1.32 -17.66 -10.76
C THR A 48 0.36 -18.83 -10.56
N LEU A 49 -0.52 -19.08 -11.53
CA LEU A 49 -1.28 -20.33 -11.55
C LEU A 49 -0.37 -21.52 -11.86
N THR A 50 -0.77 -22.70 -11.36
CA THR A 50 -0.08 -23.97 -11.63
C THR A 50 -0.65 -24.70 -12.85
N THR A 51 -1.79 -24.24 -13.35
CA THR A 51 -2.47 -24.72 -14.55
C THR A 51 -2.87 -23.52 -15.41
N GLY A 52 -3.12 -23.74 -16.69
CA GLY A 52 -3.66 -22.69 -17.56
C GLY A 52 -5.10 -22.35 -17.18
N ASN A 53 -5.44 -21.06 -17.19
CA ASN A 53 -6.80 -20.55 -16.98
C ASN A 53 -7.24 -19.62 -18.13
N SER A 54 -6.34 -19.30 -19.07
CA SER A 54 -6.58 -18.47 -20.25
C SER A 54 -7.26 -17.13 -19.95
N GLY A 55 -6.96 -16.55 -18.79
CA GLY A 55 -7.57 -15.29 -18.35
C GLY A 55 -8.95 -15.41 -17.71
N GLU A 56 -9.46 -16.61 -17.45
CA GLU A 56 -10.71 -16.81 -16.70
C GLU A 56 -10.61 -16.28 -15.26
N TYR A 57 -11.75 -15.94 -14.67
CA TYR A 57 -11.84 -15.47 -13.29
C TYR A 57 -11.35 -16.55 -12.32
N VAL A 58 -10.48 -16.17 -11.38
CA VAL A 58 -9.98 -17.09 -10.36
C VAL A 58 -10.75 -16.84 -9.07
N GLY A 59 -11.58 -17.79 -8.64
CA GLY A 59 -12.22 -17.73 -7.33
C GLY A 59 -11.26 -18.14 -6.20
N GLY A 60 -11.44 -17.54 -5.02
CA GLY A 60 -10.56 -17.78 -3.87
C GLY A 60 -9.15 -17.27 -4.14
N GLU A 61 -9.05 -16.16 -4.87
CA GLU A 61 -7.83 -15.46 -5.25
C GLU A 61 -7.03 -14.95 -4.05
N LEU A 62 -7.68 -14.80 -2.89
CA LEU A 62 -7.04 -14.45 -1.62
C LEU A 62 -6.68 -15.67 -0.75
N ASP A 63 -6.87 -16.92 -1.21
CA ASP A 63 -6.44 -18.10 -0.46
C ASP A 63 -4.90 -18.10 -0.31
N PRO A 64 -4.34 -18.13 0.92
CA PRO A 64 -2.91 -18.19 1.14
C PRO A 64 -2.20 -19.34 0.42
N ALA A 65 -2.90 -20.42 0.07
CA ALA A 65 -2.36 -21.52 -0.73
C ALA A 65 -1.87 -21.07 -2.12
N LYS A 66 -2.41 -19.97 -2.68
CA LYS A 66 -1.95 -19.40 -3.96
C LYS A 66 -0.51 -18.88 -3.90
N TRP A 67 -0.04 -18.50 -2.71
CA TRP A 67 1.33 -18.03 -2.44
C TRP A 67 2.25 -19.11 -1.88
N ALA A 68 1.97 -20.39 -2.15
CA ALA A 68 2.74 -21.52 -1.62
C ALA A 68 4.26 -21.44 -1.86
N ILE A 69 4.71 -20.73 -2.90
CA ILE A 69 6.14 -20.46 -3.18
C ILE A 69 6.86 -19.74 -2.04
N HIS A 70 6.13 -18.98 -1.22
CA HIS A 70 6.66 -18.29 -0.05
C HIS A 70 6.70 -19.15 1.23
N GLY A 71 6.31 -20.42 1.17
CA GLY A 71 6.42 -21.37 2.30
C GLY A 71 5.65 -20.90 3.53
N SER A 72 6.35 -20.73 4.66
CA SER A 72 5.75 -20.23 5.91
C SER A 72 5.26 -18.78 5.82
N GLU A 73 5.76 -18.02 4.85
CA GLU A 73 5.44 -16.60 4.65
C GLU A 73 4.23 -16.37 3.73
N LYS A 74 3.59 -17.45 3.23
CA LYS A 74 2.44 -17.36 2.32
C LYS A 74 1.26 -16.55 2.88
N ASN A 75 1.08 -16.57 4.19
CA ASN A 75 0.04 -15.80 4.89
C ASN A 75 0.37 -14.30 5.01
N TYR A 76 1.56 -13.88 4.56
CA TYR A 76 2.09 -12.52 4.66
C TYR A 76 2.57 -12.01 3.29
N ALA A 77 2.05 -12.58 2.20
CA ALA A 77 2.34 -12.17 0.83
C ALA A 77 1.58 -10.88 0.44
N TYR A 78 1.60 -9.88 1.33
CA TYR A 78 0.98 -8.57 1.13
C TYR A 78 1.70 -7.51 1.95
N ARG A 79 1.56 -6.25 1.53
CA ARG A 79 1.78 -5.11 2.41
C ARG A 79 0.45 -4.59 2.93
N GLU A 80 0.42 -4.16 4.18
CA GLU A 80 -0.75 -3.55 4.80
C GLU A 80 -0.47 -2.08 5.12
N THR A 81 -1.45 -1.22 4.86
CA THR A 81 -1.45 0.18 5.29
C THR A 81 -2.43 0.31 6.45
N GLN A 82 -1.95 0.79 7.60
CA GLN A 82 -2.76 1.13 8.75
C GLN A 82 -3.11 2.61 8.70
N PHE A 83 -4.40 2.91 8.80
CA PHE A 83 -4.92 4.26 8.84
C PHE A 83 -5.32 4.65 10.26
N ASP A 84 -5.23 5.94 10.57
CA ASP A 84 -5.60 6.53 11.87
C ASP A 84 -7.11 6.49 12.20
N GLY A 85 -7.94 6.12 11.21
CA GLY A 85 -9.39 6.05 11.35
C GLY A 85 -10.08 7.43 11.36
N SER A 86 -9.35 8.52 11.14
CA SER A 86 -9.94 9.85 11.04
C SER A 86 -10.59 10.07 9.68
N PRO A 87 -11.49 11.06 9.53
CA PRO A 87 -12.04 11.43 8.22
C PRO A 87 -10.99 11.81 7.18
N LEU A 88 -9.77 12.16 7.61
CA LEU A 88 -8.65 12.50 6.73
C LEU A 88 -7.93 11.25 6.19
N ASN A 89 -8.24 10.05 6.70
CA ASN A 89 -7.64 8.79 6.27
C ASN A 89 -6.10 8.84 6.23
N ARG A 90 -5.49 9.35 7.30
CA ARG A 90 -4.03 9.49 7.35
C ARG A 90 -3.39 8.13 7.58
N VAL A 91 -2.20 7.92 7.00
CA VAL A 91 -1.45 6.67 7.14
C VAL A 91 -0.66 6.74 8.44
N GLU A 92 -0.98 5.88 9.40
CA GLU A 92 -0.27 5.79 10.69
C GLU A 92 0.94 4.86 10.58
N ALA A 93 0.79 3.75 9.85
CA ALA A 93 1.87 2.81 9.62
C ALA A 93 1.73 2.11 8.27
N GLN A 94 2.85 1.68 7.71
CA GLN A 94 2.90 0.89 6.50
C GLN A 94 3.84 -0.30 6.69
N GLY A 95 3.32 -1.49 6.41
CA GLY A 95 4.08 -2.73 6.38
C GLY A 95 4.65 -3.05 4.99
N ALA A 96 5.33 -4.18 4.91
CA ALA A 96 5.79 -4.81 3.67
C ALA A 96 5.51 -6.33 3.72
N PRO A 97 5.65 -7.07 2.61
CA PRO A 97 5.50 -8.51 2.61
C PRO A 97 6.44 -9.21 3.60
N GLY A 98 5.93 -10.27 4.23
CA GLY A 98 6.61 -11.04 5.25
C GLY A 98 6.13 -10.72 6.67
N SER A 99 6.11 -11.74 7.52
CA SER A 99 5.60 -11.73 8.89
C SER A 99 6.21 -10.62 9.76
N ALA A 100 7.52 -10.43 9.68
CA ALA A 100 8.25 -9.42 10.46
C ALA A 100 7.95 -7.97 10.03
N TRP A 101 7.45 -7.78 8.81
CA TRP A 101 7.21 -6.48 8.17
C TRP A 101 5.74 -6.06 8.18
N GLN A 102 4.86 -6.87 8.76
CA GLN A 102 3.45 -6.49 8.93
C GLN A 102 3.31 -5.30 9.89
N VAL A 103 2.14 -4.64 9.87
CA VAL A 103 1.87 -3.46 10.73
C VAL A 103 1.87 -3.77 12.24
N ASN A 104 1.68 -5.04 12.61
CA ASN A 104 1.88 -5.54 13.98
C ASN A 104 3.31 -6.08 14.24
N GLY A 105 4.15 -6.09 13.21
CA GLY A 105 5.55 -6.50 13.26
C GLY A 105 6.48 -5.38 13.71
N LYS A 106 7.77 -5.71 13.80
CA LYS A 106 8.83 -4.81 14.28
C LYS A 106 9.39 -3.90 13.21
N ASN A 107 9.26 -4.27 11.93
CA ASN A 107 9.95 -3.61 10.82
C ASN A 107 9.04 -2.68 10.01
N LYS A 108 7.85 -2.34 10.52
CA LYS A 108 6.94 -1.41 9.85
C LYS A 108 7.54 0.00 9.79
N VAL A 109 7.11 0.75 8.79
CA VAL A 109 7.31 2.21 8.77
C VAL A 109 6.18 2.84 9.56
N GLN A 110 6.49 3.70 10.51
CA GLN A 110 5.52 4.51 11.25
C GLN A 110 5.59 5.95 10.77
N ILE A 111 4.44 6.61 10.65
CA ILE A 111 4.32 7.99 10.20
C ILE A 111 3.56 8.76 11.28
N ASP A 112 4.23 9.76 11.85
CA ASP A 112 3.63 10.67 12.81
C ASP A 112 3.31 12.01 12.13
N TYR A 113 2.14 12.56 12.44
CA TYR A 113 1.71 13.86 11.95
C TYR A 113 1.75 14.85 13.10
N ALA A 114 2.73 15.76 13.06
CA ALA A 114 2.92 16.79 14.06
C ALA A 114 2.93 18.18 13.42
N THR A 115 2.58 19.17 14.23
CA THR A 115 2.77 20.58 13.90
C THR A 115 4.18 21.02 14.30
N ASN A 116 4.64 22.12 13.71
CA ASN A 116 5.94 22.67 14.08
C ASN A 116 5.99 23.06 15.56
N HIS A 117 7.14 22.80 16.18
CA HIS A 117 7.47 23.43 17.46
C HIS A 117 8.00 24.86 17.25
N GLY A 118 7.99 25.67 18.32
CA GLY A 118 8.33 27.10 18.25
C GLY A 118 9.79 27.42 17.92
N THR A 119 10.66 26.41 17.81
CA THR A 119 12.09 26.55 17.53
C THR A 119 12.56 25.65 16.39
N GLU A 120 11.63 25.13 15.60
CA GLU A 120 11.94 24.12 14.57
C GLU A 120 12.08 24.73 13.18
N VAL A 121 11.14 25.59 12.80
CA VAL A 121 11.09 26.14 11.44
C VAL A 121 11.54 27.59 11.44
N LEU A 122 12.61 27.86 10.69
CA LEU A 122 13.13 29.21 10.48
C LEU A 122 12.11 30.07 9.73
N LEU A 123 11.90 31.27 10.24
CA LEU A 123 11.18 32.32 9.53
C LEU A 123 12.20 33.29 8.92
N PHE A 124 12.11 33.44 7.60
CA PHE A 124 12.85 34.44 6.86
C PHE A 124 11.93 35.60 6.48
N GLU A 125 12.38 36.82 6.75
CA GLU A 125 11.72 38.05 6.33
C GLU A 125 12.64 38.80 5.35
N LEU A 126 12.04 39.56 4.42
CA LEU A 126 12.78 40.35 3.44
C LEU A 126 13.20 41.69 4.05
N ASN A 127 14.49 42.01 3.96
CA ASN A 127 15.05 43.31 4.31
C ASN A 127 15.76 43.90 3.07
N GLY A 128 15.04 44.77 2.34
CA GLY A 128 15.47 45.22 1.02
C GLY A 128 15.52 44.05 0.04
N ASP A 129 16.69 43.83 -0.58
CA ASP A 129 16.94 42.71 -1.52
C ASP A 129 17.58 41.49 -0.85
N LYS A 130 17.55 41.42 0.50
CA LYS A 130 18.15 40.32 1.26
C LYS A 130 17.09 39.55 2.04
N LEU A 131 17.25 38.23 2.09
CA LEU A 131 16.54 37.37 3.04
C LEU A 131 17.30 37.38 4.38
N GLU A 132 16.63 37.77 5.45
CA GLU A 132 17.14 37.72 6.81
C GLU A 132 16.36 36.71 7.63
N GLN A 133 17.07 35.82 8.32
CA GLN A 133 16.46 34.95 9.32
C GLN A 133 16.17 35.79 10.56
N THR A 134 14.91 36.12 10.81
CA THR A 134 14.54 37.01 11.92
C THR A 134 14.11 36.26 13.17
N LYS A 135 13.46 35.10 13.01
CA LYS A 135 12.92 34.28 14.11
C LYS A 135 12.62 32.85 13.64
N HIS A 136 12.01 32.06 14.51
CA HIS A 136 11.32 30.84 14.13
C HIS A 136 9.81 31.12 14.06
N TYR A 137 9.08 30.31 13.30
CA TYR A 137 7.62 30.27 13.44
C TYR A 137 7.25 29.84 14.86
N SER A 138 6.19 30.43 15.41
CA SER A 138 5.65 30.01 16.71
C SER A 138 5.08 28.59 16.61
N ALA A 139 4.94 27.92 17.75
CA ALA A 139 4.40 26.56 17.78
C ALA A 139 2.98 26.52 17.17
N ASN A 140 2.68 25.46 16.43
CA ASN A 140 1.38 25.22 15.79
C ASN A 140 0.98 26.24 14.70
N GLN A 141 1.94 26.88 14.04
CA GLN A 141 1.65 27.79 12.92
C GLN A 141 1.73 27.12 11.55
N LEU A 142 2.42 25.99 11.45
CA LEU A 142 2.63 25.23 10.22
C LEU A 142 2.11 23.79 10.43
N TYR A 143 1.44 23.26 9.40
CA TYR A 143 0.76 21.97 9.37
C TYR A 143 1.21 21.11 8.19
#